data_AF-A0A940YJH0-F1
#
_entry.id   AF-A0A940YJH0-F1
#
_cell.length_a   1.000
_cell.length_b   1.000
_cell.length_c   1.000
_cell.angle_alpha   90.00
_cell.angle_beta   90.00
_cell.angle_gamma   90.00
#
_symmetry.space_group_name_H-M   'P 1'
#
loop_
_entity.id
_entity.type
_entity.pdbx_description
1 polymer ?
#
loop_
_entity_poly.entity_id
_entity_poly.type
_entity_poly.pdbx_seq_one_letter_code
_entity_poly.pdbx_strand_id
1 'polypeptide(L)'
;MPPWPVLREDFAARRARREDEVQDVRALLLEHADPAAGPPEWVEAAATAVAVACLGDNHLWQDLLLDDRQQLNALLRHWFPSLVAANAGDMKWKKFLYRALCERAEVLICKSPSCDICSDRPLCFEAPDTTH
;
A
#
# COMPACT_ATOMS: atom_id res chain seq x y z
N MET A 1 -28.41 -24.96 -16.82
CA MET A 1 -27.53 -25.03 -15.64
C MET A 1 -26.14 -24.63 -16.08
N PRO A 2 -25.46 -23.68 -15.41
CA PRO A 2 -24.12 -23.31 -15.82
C PRO A 2 -23.16 -24.47 -15.55
N PRO A 3 -22.17 -24.72 -16.42
CA PRO A 3 -21.25 -25.86 -16.34
C PRO A 3 -20.13 -25.70 -15.28
N TRP A 4 -20.28 -24.79 -14.32
CA TRP A 4 -19.24 -24.44 -13.36
C TRP A 4 -19.73 -24.61 -11.91
N PRO A 5 -18.91 -25.16 -10.99
CA PRO A 5 -19.27 -25.24 -9.58
C PRO A 5 -19.43 -23.86 -8.97
N VAL A 6 -20.53 -23.65 -8.23
CA VAL A 6 -20.72 -22.45 -7.42
C VAL A 6 -19.57 -22.36 -6.42
N LEU A 7 -18.84 -21.24 -6.45
CA LEU A 7 -17.78 -21.00 -5.48
C LEU A 7 -18.39 -20.97 -4.09
N ARG A 8 -17.72 -21.61 -3.12
CA ARG A 8 -18.11 -21.48 -1.73
C ARG A 8 -18.08 -20.01 -1.32
N GLU A 9 -19.07 -19.58 -0.53
CA GLU A 9 -19.25 -18.19 -0.11
C GLU A 9 -18.00 -17.62 0.57
N ASP A 10 -17.25 -18.44 1.32
CA ASP A 10 -16.00 -18.03 1.97
C ASP A 10 -14.90 -17.67 0.98
N PHE A 11 -14.77 -18.39 -0.14
CA PHE A 11 -13.80 -18.07 -1.19
C PHE A 11 -14.20 -16.81 -1.97
N ALA A 12 -15.49 -16.67 -2.29
CA ALA A 12 -16.01 -15.48 -2.94
C ALA A 12 -15.80 -14.23 -2.07
N ALA A 13 -16.10 -14.31 -0.77
CA ALA A 13 -15.92 -13.21 0.17
C ALA A 13 -14.44 -12.83 0.36
N ARG A 14 -13.52 -13.81 0.42
CA ARG A 14 -12.07 -13.53 0.51
C ARG A 14 -11.53 -12.84 -0.74
N ARG A 15 -11.96 -13.29 -1.93
CA ARG A 15 -11.61 -12.64 -3.19
C ARG A 15 -12.15 -11.21 -3.24
N ALA A 16 -13.43 -11.03 -2.89
CA ALA A 16 -14.07 -9.72 -2.86
C ALA A 16 -13.31 -8.77 -1.93
N ARG A 17 -13.02 -9.19 -0.70
CA ARG A 17 -12.24 -8.37 0.25
C ARG A 17 -10.85 -7.99 -0.29
N ARG A 18 -10.15 -8.91 -0.94
CA ARG A 18 -8.84 -8.61 -1.55
C ARG A 18 -8.97 -7.64 -2.73
N GLU A 19 -10.05 -7.72 -3.50
CA GLU A 19 -10.35 -6.79 -4.58
C GLU A 19 -10.65 -5.40 -4.01
N ASP A 20 -11.53 -5.31 -3.01
CA ASP A 20 -11.88 -4.05 -2.34
C ASP A 20 -10.62 -3.38 -1.77
N GLU A 21 -9.76 -4.15 -1.10
CA GLU A 21 -8.48 -3.69 -0.57
C GLU A 21 -7.55 -3.14 -1.66
N VAL A 22 -7.46 -3.83 -2.81
CA VAL A 22 -6.66 -3.34 -3.95
C VAL A 22 -7.25 -2.06 -4.53
N GLN A 23 -8.58 -1.97 -4.67
CA GLN A 23 -9.24 -0.78 -5.19
C GLN A 23 -9.05 0.42 -4.26
N ASP A 24 -9.14 0.21 -2.95
CA ASP A 24 -8.93 1.25 -1.95
C ASP A 24 -7.50 1.79 -1.99
N VAL A 25 -6.49 0.91 -1.96
CA VAL A 25 -5.07 1.30 -2.07
C VAL A 25 -4.79 1.99 -3.40
N ARG A 26 -5.32 1.47 -4.51
CA ARG A 26 -5.17 2.09 -5.84
C ARG A 26 -5.77 3.49 -5.89
N ALA A 27 -6.98 3.68 -5.35
CA ALA A 27 -7.62 4.98 -5.30
C ALA A 27 -6.79 5.98 -4.48
N LEU A 28 -6.27 5.56 -3.32
CA LEU A 28 -5.36 6.37 -2.52
C LEU A 28 -4.10 6.75 -3.32
N LEU A 29 -3.47 5.81 -4.03
CA LEU A 29 -2.29 6.09 -4.84
C LEU A 29 -2.57 7.12 -5.94
N LEU A 30 -3.71 6.99 -6.63
CA LEU A 30 -4.11 7.90 -7.70
C LEU A 30 -4.40 9.33 -7.20
N GLU A 31 -4.93 9.49 -5.98
CA GLU A 31 -5.11 10.79 -5.34
C GLU A 31 -3.77 11.51 -5.10
N HIS A 32 -2.69 10.75 -4.97
CA HIS A 32 -1.34 11.26 -4.74
C HIS A 32 -0.45 11.26 -5.99
N ALA A 33 -0.98 10.84 -7.15
CA ALA A 33 -0.22 10.69 -8.37
C ALA A 33 0.22 12.04 -8.96
N ASP A 34 1.42 12.06 -9.54
CA ASP A 34 1.89 13.18 -10.34
C ASP A 34 1.44 13.00 -11.81
N PRO A 35 0.53 13.85 -12.33
CA PRO A 35 0.08 13.75 -13.71
C PRO A 35 1.18 14.06 -14.73
N ALA A 36 2.30 14.65 -14.32
CA ALA A 36 3.46 14.91 -15.17
C ALA A 36 4.48 13.77 -15.18
N ALA A 37 4.33 12.73 -14.35
CA ALA A 37 5.27 11.61 -14.27
C ALA A 37 5.31 10.75 -15.55
N GLY A 38 4.20 10.69 -16.28
CA GLY A 38 4.11 9.95 -17.54
C GLY A 38 2.70 9.89 -18.11
N PRO A 39 2.46 9.06 -19.13
CA PRO A 39 1.13 8.82 -19.68
C PRO A 39 0.14 8.34 -18.60
N PRO A 40 -1.14 8.75 -18.64
CA PRO A 40 -2.14 8.34 -17.64
C PRO A 40 -2.26 6.83 -17.46
N GLU A 41 -2.10 6.05 -18.53
CA GLU A 41 -2.12 4.60 -18.49
C GLU A 41 -0.95 3.99 -17.69
N TRP A 42 0.20 4.67 -17.64
CA TRP A 42 1.35 4.22 -16.84
C TRP A 42 1.19 4.57 -15.37
N VAL A 43 0.61 5.73 -15.07
CA VAL A 43 0.24 6.11 -13.69
C VAL A 43 -0.74 5.08 -13.12
N GLU A 44 -1.75 4.71 -13.90
CA GLU A 44 -2.74 3.69 -13.55
C GLU A 44 -2.11 2.31 -13.35
N ALA A 45 -1.20 1.91 -14.25
CA ALA A 45 -0.48 0.65 -14.13
C ALA A 45 0.42 0.63 -12.88
N ALA A 46 1.13 1.72 -12.59
CA ALA A 46 1.97 1.84 -11.40
C ALA A 46 1.13 1.76 -10.11
N ALA A 47 -0.01 2.47 -10.06
CA ALA A 47 -0.91 2.44 -8.91
C ALA A 47 -1.47 1.03 -8.68
N THR A 48 -1.87 0.35 -9.76
CA THR A 48 -2.36 -1.03 -9.72
C THR A 48 -1.27 -2.00 -9.24
N ALA A 49 -0.04 -1.90 -9.76
CA ALA A 49 1.06 -2.77 -9.37
C ALA A 49 1.39 -2.64 -7.88
N VAL A 50 1.49 -1.41 -7.37
CA VAL A 50 1.75 -1.15 -5.95
C VAL A 50 0.60 -1.66 -5.08
N ALA A 51 -0.65 -1.43 -5.47
CA ALA A 51 -1.82 -1.90 -4.74
C ALA A 51 -1.88 -3.43 -4.66
N VAL A 52 -1.64 -4.13 -5.77
CA VAL A 52 -1.60 -5.59 -5.81
C VAL A 52 -0.45 -6.14 -4.97
N ALA A 53 0.74 -5.54 -5.03
CA ALA A 53 1.89 -5.96 -4.24
C ALA A 53 1.68 -5.77 -2.72
N CYS A 54 0.74 -4.93 -2.29
CA CYS A 54 0.36 -4.83 -0.88
C CYS A 54 -0.26 -6.13 -0.34
N LEU A 55 -0.89 -6.94 -1.19
CA LEU A 55 -1.50 -8.23 -0.81
C LEU A 55 -0.48 -9.35 -0.53
N GLY A 56 0.79 -9.14 -0.86
CA GLY A 56 1.87 -10.10 -0.62
C GLY A 56 2.29 -10.13 0.86
N ASP A 57 2.91 -11.23 1.29
CA ASP A 57 3.35 -11.43 2.67
C ASP A 57 4.76 -10.85 2.95
N ASN A 58 5.49 -10.43 1.92
CA ASN A 58 6.86 -9.94 2.05
C ASN A 58 6.92 -8.42 2.19
N HIS A 59 8.12 -7.84 2.17
CA HIS A 59 8.26 -6.40 2.01
C HIS A 59 7.75 -5.96 0.65
N LEU A 60 7.15 -4.76 0.58
CA LEU A 60 6.57 -4.23 -0.67
C LEU A 60 7.56 -4.19 -1.84
N TRP A 61 8.83 -3.90 -1.56
CA TRP A 61 9.87 -3.88 -2.60
C TRP A 61 10.15 -5.29 -3.16
N GLN A 62 10.08 -6.33 -2.33
CA GLN A 62 10.24 -7.73 -2.76
C GLN A 62 9.04 -8.19 -3.59
N ASP A 63 7.83 -7.85 -3.15
CA ASP A 63 6.59 -8.20 -3.88
C ASP A 63 6.45 -7.43 -5.21
N LEU A 64 7.17 -6.31 -5.36
CA LEU A 64 7.34 -5.57 -6.61
C LEU A 64 8.56 -6.03 -7.43
N LEU A 65 9.30 -7.04 -6.97
CA LEU A 65 10.52 -7.55 -7.62
C LEU A 65 11.61 -6.49 -7.81
N LEU A 66 11.69 -5.53 -6.89
CA LEU A 66 12.77 -4.54 -6.82
C LEU A 66 13.93 -5.09 -6.00
N ASP A 67 15.14 -4.56 -6.20
CA ASP A 67 16.31 -5.07 -5.47
C ASP A 67 16.32 -4.63 -4.00
N ASP A 68 15.80 -3.44 -3.71
CA ASP A 68 15.84 -2.87 -2.37
C ASP A 68 14.74 -1.82 -2.11
N ARG A 69 14.71 -1.33 -0.85
CA ARG A 69 13.82 -0.25 -0.40
C ARG A 69 14.12 1.10 -1.08
N GLN A 70 15.35 1.36 -1.52
CA GLN A 70 15.70 2.62 -2.18
C GLN A 70 15.06 2.71 -3.56
N GLN A 71 15.06 1.61 -4.33
CA GLN A 71 14.35 1.52 -5.61
C GLN A 71 12.86 1.72 -5.43
N LEU A 72 12.26 1.11 -4.40
CA LEU A 72 10.85 1.36 -4.07
C LEU A 72 10.60 2.85 -3.78
N ASN A 73 11.43 3.48 -2.96
CA ASN A 73 11.30 4.90 -2.67
C ASN A 73 11.49 5.78 -3.92
N ALA A 74 12.40 5.42 -4.83
CA ALA A 74 12.59 6.13 -6.08
C ALA A 74 11.35 6.02 -7.00
N LEU A 75 10.79 4.80 -7.12
CA LEU A 75 9.55 4.54 -7.85
C LEU A 75 8.40 5.38 -7.29
N LEU A 76 8.21 5.36 -5.97
CA LEU A 76 7.13 6.12 -5.32
C LEU A 76 7.35 7.63 -5.41
N ARG A 77 8.59 8.12 -5.36
CA ARG A 77 8.88 9.55 -5.56
C ARG A 77 8.56 10.03 -6.97
N HIS A 78 8.78 9.17 -7.97
CA HIS A 78 8.51 9.51 -9.35
C HIS A 78 7.01 9.55 -9.63
N TRP A 79 6.26 8.52 -9.22
CA TRP A 79 4.84 8.39 -9.55
C TRP A 79 3.91 9.06 -8.54
N PHE A 80 4.26 9.07 -7.25
CA PHE A 80 3.41 9.51 -6.13
C PHE A 80 4.17 10.44 -5.16
N PRO A 81 4.76 11.56 -5.63
CA PRO A 81 5.64 12.40 -4.81
C PRO A 81 4.96 12.96 -3.54
N SER A 82 3.67 13.29 -3.64
CA SER A 82 2.92 13.81 -2.49
C SER A 82 2.70 12.74 -1.39
N LEU A 83 2.57 11.47 -1.79
CA LEU A 83 2.50 10.34 -0.86
C LEU A 83 3.82 10.17 -0.09
N VAL A 84 4.96 10.33 -0.77
CA VAL A 84 6.28 10.28 -0.15
C VAL A 84 6.48 11.43 0.84
N ALA A 85 6.03 12.64 0.48
CA ALA A 85 6.05 13.78 1.40
C ALA A 85 5.18 13.53 2.64
N ALA A 86 4.03 12.86 2.48
CA ALA A 86 3.16 12.48 3.61
C ALA A 86 3.78 11.40 4.51
N ASN A 87 4.58 10.47 3.96
CA ASN A 87 5.35 9.49 4.74
C ASN A 87 6.71 10.05 5.24
N ALA A 88 6.72 11.28 5.77
CA ALA A 88 7.94 11.95 6.24
C ALA A 88 8.67 11.20 7.38
N GLY A 89 7.96 10.36 8.13
CA GLY A 89 8.53 9.54 9.20
C GLY A 89 9.21 8.25 8.74
N ASP A 90 9.27 7.98 7.42
CA ASP A 90 9.85 6.76 6.84
C ASP A 90 9.24 5.45 7.37
N MET A 91 7.91 5.47 7.59
CA MET A 91 7.17 4.28 8.03
C MET A 91 7.23 3.19 6.96
N LYS A 92 7.16 1.92 7.37
CA LYS A 92 7.05 0.80 6.42
C LYS A 92 5.87 1.04 5.47
N TRP A 93 6.11 0.98 4.17
CA TRP A 93 5.15 1.42 3.14
C TRP A 93 3.76 0.78 3.25
N LYS A 94 3.66 -0.54 3.41
CA LYS A 94 2.36 -1.21 3.61
C LYS A 94 1.62 -0.63 4.82
N LYS A 95 2.29 -0.52 5.97
CA LYS A 95 1.70 0.07 7.19
C LYS A 95 1.24 1.52 6.96
N PHE A 96 1.99 2.30 6.18
CA PHE A 96 1.65 3.69 5.86
C PHE A 96 0.38 3.75 5.02
N LEU A 97 0.31 2.95 3.95
CA LEU A 97 -0.84 2.89 3.06
C LEU A 97 -2.11 2.49 3.83
N TYR A 98 -2.08 1.43 4.64
CA TYR A 98 -3.25 1.04 5.43
C TYR A 98 -3.63 2.10 6.47
N ARG A 99 -2.66 2.77 7.09
CA ARG A 99 -2.97 3.89 7.99
C ARG A 99 -3.64 5.05 7.24
N ALA A 100 -3.14 5.42 6.08
CA ALA A 100 -3.72 6.48 5.26
C ALA A 100 -5.15 6.13 4.79
N LEU A 101 -5.42 4.87 4.44
CA LEU A 101 -6.78 4.38 4.17
C LEU A 101 -7.70 4.51 5.39
N CYS A 102 -7.19 4.16 6.57
CA CYS A 102 -7.93 4.28 7.82
C CYS A 102 -8.27 5.75 8.12
N GLU A 103 -7.32 6.67 7.92
CA GLU A 103 -7.54 8.11 8.06
C GLU A 103 -8.56 8.63 7.05
N ARG A 104 -8.49 8.19 5.78
CA ARG A 104 -9.47 8.53 4.74
C ARG A 104 -10.88 8.05 5.08
N ALA A 105 -11.01 6.89 5.73
CA ALA A 105 -12.28 6.34 6.18
C ALA A 105 -12.79 6.97 7.50
N GLU A 106 -12.07 7.95 8.07
CA GLU A 106 -12.30 8.50 9.42
C GLU A 106 -12.24 7.45 10.55
N VAL A 107 -11.63 6.29 10.27
CA VAL A 107 -11.41 5.21 11.23
C VAL A 107 -9.98 5.32 11.73
N LEU A 108 -9.73 6.12 12.77
CA LEU A 108 -8.41 6.15 13.40
C LEU A 108 -8.15 4.84 14.16
N ILE A 109 -7.44 3.91 13.52
CA ILE A 109 -7.02 2.64 14.16
C ILE A 109 -5.87 2.86 15.17
N CYS A 110 -5.15 3.99 15.07
CA CYS A 110 -4.12 4.33 16.04
C CYS A 110 -4.75 4.88 17.33
N LYS A 111 -4.47 4.23 18.46
CA LYS A 111 -4.97 4.65 19.78
C LYS A 111 -4.34 5.94 20.32
N SER A 112 -3.27 6.41 19.70
CA SER A 112 -2.49 7.56 20.14
C SER A 112 -2.77 8.78 19.27
N PRO A 113 -2.95 9.99 19.85
CA PRO A 113 -3.15 11.22 19.08
C PRO A 113 -1.91 11.64 18.28
N SER A 114 -0.74 11.05 18.56
CA SER A 114 0.48 11.21 17.75
C SER A 114 1.28 9.92 17.68
N CYS A 115 1.98 9.71 16.56
CA CYS A 115 2.88 8.57 16.41
C CYS A 115 4.03 8.60 17.43
N ASP A 116 4.49 9.77 17.87
CA ASP A 116 5.67 9.91 18.72
C ASP A 116 5.49 9.40 20.16
N ILE A 117 4.25 9.37 20.66
CA ILE A 117 3.94 8.82 22.00
C ILE A 117 3.29 7.43 21.92
N CYS A 118 3.12 6.88 20.71
CA CYS A 118 2.53 5.56 20.53
C CYS A 118 3.53 4.48 20.96
N SER A 119 3.14 3.60 21.88
CA SER A 119 3.99 2.47 22.32
C SER A 119 4.37 1.52 21.17
N ASP A 120 3.52 1.45 20.14
CA ASP A 120 3.73 0.59 18.96
C ASP A 120 4.54 1.28 17.86
N ARG A 121 5.01 2.51 18.10
CA ARG A 121 5.86 3.26 17.16
C ARG A 121 7.05 2.44 16.68
N PRO A 122 7.84 1.75 17.54
CA PRO A 122 8.97 0.93 17.07
C PRO A 122 8.53 -0.07 15.99
N LEU A 123 7.42 -0.80 16.19
CA LEU A 123 6.93 -1.78 15.22
C LEU A 123 6.63 -1.17 13.85
N CYS A 124 6.16 0.08 13.82
CA CYS A 124 5.81 0.79 12.59
C CYS A 124 7.01 1.39 11.85
N PHE A 125 8.04 1.79 12.58
CA PHE A 125 9.19 2.57 12.09
C PHE A 125 10.55 1.87 12.23
N GLU A 126 10.59 0.66 12.76
CA GLU A 126 11.79 -0.17 12.86
C GLU A 126 12.47 -0.29 11.49
N ALA A 127 13.78 -0.07 11.48
CA ALA A 127 14.62 -0.29 10.32
C ALA A 127 14.46 -1.74 9.85
N PRO A 128 14.48 -2.00 8.52
CA PRO A 128 14.40 -3.36 8.02
C PRO A 128 15.58 -4.17 8.57
N ASP A 129 15.32 -5.42 8.98
CA ASP A 129 16.38 -6.40 9.26
C ASP A 129 17.31 -6.44 8.05
N THR A 130 18.56 -6.02 8.25
CA THR A 130 19.66 -6.29 7.34
C THR A 130 19.99 -7.78 7.47
N THR A 131 19.15 -8.64 6.91
CA THR A 131 19.49 -10.06 6.78
C THR A 131 20.19 -10.27 5.45
N HIS A 132 21.44 -10.68 5.60
CA HIS A 132 22.49 -10.90 4.63
C HIS A 132 22.26 -12.09 3.70
#